data_AF-K0QYV0-F1
#
_entry.id   AF-K0QYV0-F1
#
_cell.length_a   1.000
_cell.length_b   1.000
_cell.length_c   1.000
_cell.angle_alpha   90.00
_cell.angle_beta   90.00
_cell.angle_gamma   90.00
#
_symmetry.space_group_name_H-M   'P 1'
#
loop_
_entity.id
_entity.type
_entity.pdbx_description
1 polymer ?
#
loop_
_entity_poly.entity_id
_entity_poly.type
_entity_poly.pdbx_seq_one_letter_code
_entity_poly.pdbx_strand_id
1 'polypeptide(L)'
;MSSGTNLASDKTESVDQAERSFYYHLLMTSGHERPEGDACPICFDLIELPMNEHSKVNACCMKRMCNGCILAAQRRGMNERCPFCRTPLPDDDDDASELAMIQKRVNKGDAEAIADLAHQYFDGDLGLQKDVPRAIELWTEAAELGSLDAHHELGDRYYFGDGIEEDKKKGIYHWVQAAMLGESESRHRLGEVEYDIGNYQRAVQHWMISAKMGDEDSLNEIKDMFKDGLATKAQYAEALLGYRDAVEGTKRPSERKRKDLDFKDSASVTDGYFDN
;
A
#
# COMPACT_ATOMS: atom_id res chain seq x y z
N MET A 1 58.25 -16.07 -3.00
CA MET A 1 57.55 -15.01 -3.74
C MET A 1 56.54 -15.66 -4.67
N SER A 2 55.26 -15.61 -4.34
CA SER A 2 54.17 -15.54 -5.31
C SER A 2 52.94 -15.04 -4.56
N SER A 3 52.87 -13.72 -4.41
CA SER A 3 51.71 -13.00 -3.91
C SER A 3 51.10 -12.35 -5.14
N GLY A 4 50.04 -12.93 -5.67
CA GLY A 4 49.56 -12.55 -6.99
C GLY A 4 48.27 -13.22 -7.39
N THR A 5 47.22 -13.11 -6.57
CA THR A 5 45.80 -13.22 -6.96
C THR A 5 44.93 -12.77 -5.77
N ASN A 6 44.60 -11.47 -5.67
CA ASN A 6 43.54 -10.99 -4.77
C ASN A 6 42.93 -9.64 -5.20
N LEU A 7 43.59 -8.86 -6.07
CA LEU A 7 43.07 -7.54 -6.47
C LEU A 7 41.80 -7.56 -7.35
N ALA A 8 41.50 -8.65 -8.05
CA ALA A 8 40.32 -8.71 -8.93
C ALA A 8 39.04 -9.06 -8.15
N SER A 9 39.13 -10.02 -7.21
CA SER A 9 38.05 -10.43 -6.29
C SER A 9 37.63 -9.28 -5.37
N ASP A 10 38.62 -8.59 -4.81
CA ASP A 10 38.43 -7.46 -3.88
C ASP A 10 37.82 -6.23 -4.58
N LYS A 11 38.11 -6.05 -5.89
CA LYS A 11 37.45 -5.02 -6.72
C LYS A 11 36.01 -5.37 -7.07
N THR A 12 35.69 -6.63 -7.34
CA THR A 12 34.31 -7.04 -7.63
C THR A 12 33.43 -7.01 -6.39
N GLU A 13 33.93 -7.42 -5.21
CA GLU A 13 33.19 -7.33 -3.94
C GLU A 13 32.95 -5.89 -3.49
N SER A 14 33.94 -5.00 -3.68
CA SER A 14 33.77 -3.57 -3.34
C SER A 14 32.80 -2.83 -4.25
N VAL A 15 32.72 -3.19 -5.53
CA VAL A 15 31.71 -2.65 -6.48
C VAL A 15 30.31 -3.16 -6.10
N ASP A 16 30.15 -4.45 -5.84
CA ASP A 16 28.88 -5.06 -5.44
C ASP A 16 28.37 -4.53 -4.08
N GLN A 17 29.28 -4.23 -3.14
CA GLN A 17 28.91 -3.60 -1.88
C GLN A 17 28.51 -2.12 -2.03
N ALA A 18 29.15 -1.39 -2.96
CA ALA A 18 28.76 -0.02 -3.28
C ALA A 18 27.39 0.04 -3.97
N GLU A 19 27.11 -0.89 -4.88
CA GLU A 19 25.80 -1.02 -5.55
C GLU A 19 24.69 -1.36 -4.54
N ARG A 20 24.93 -2.33 -3.65
CA ARG A 20 23.99 -2.65 -2.56
C ARG A 20 23.72 -1.47 -1.63
N SER A 21 24.75 -0.69 -1.31
CA SER A 21 24.62 0.52 -0.48
C SER A 21 23.82 1.62 -1.19
N PHE A 22 24.08 1.85 -2.48
CA PHE A 22 23.33 2.81 -3.29
C PHE A 22 21.86 2.41 -3.42
N TYR A 23 21.59 1.14 -3.73
CA TYR A 23 20.23 0.62 -3.85
C TYR A 23 19.45 0.75 -2.53
N TYR A 24 20.09 0.41 -1.42
CA TYR A 24 19.48 0.61 -0.10
C TYR A 24 19.20 2.09 0.18
N HIS A 25 20.12 3.00 -0.15
CA HIS A 25 19.88 4.43 0.00
C HIS A 25 18.69 4.91 -0.83
N LEU A 26 18.59 4.45 -2.09
CA LEU A 26 17.45 4.76 -2.96
C LEU A 26 16.14 4.26 -2.36
N LEU A 27 16.10 3.01 -1.89
CA LEU A 27 14.94 2.45 -1.20
C LEU A 27 14.55 3.28 0.03
N MET A 28 15.51 3.69 0.86
CA MET A 28 15.21 4.50 2.05
C MET A 28 14.77 5.93 1.74
N THR A 29 15.04 6.44 0.53
CA THR A 29 14.69 7.81 0.11
C THR A 29 13.49 7.87 -0.85
N SER A 30 12.92 6.72 -1.22
CA SER A 30 11.76 6.59 -2.13
C SER A 30 10.52 6.06 -1.40
N GLY A 31 9.33 6.24 -1.99
CA GLY A 31 8.07 5.73 -1.45
C GLY A 31 7.66 6.34 -0.11
N HIS A 32 7.77 7.68 0.00
CA HIS A 32 7.39 8.43 1.21
C HIS A 32 6.02 9.11 1.11
N GLU A 33 5.36 8.95 -0.03
CA GLU A 33 4.08 9.57 -0.37
C GLU A 33 3.15 8.49 -0.91
N ARG A 34 1.85 8.67 -0.65
CA ARG A 34 0.83 7.76 -1.15
C ARG A 34 0.73 7.84 -2.68
N PRO A 35 0.53 6.71 -3.38
CA PRO A 35 0.48 6.68 -4.83
C PRO A 35 -0.74 7.43 -5.38
N GLU A 36 -0.70 7.87 -6.64
CA GLU A 36 -1.81 8.59 -7.27
C GLU A 36 -3.13 7.81 -7.28
N GLY A 37 -3.06 6.46 -7.28
CA GLY A 37 -4.21 5.56 -7.20
C GLY A 37 -5.04 5.70 -5.92
N ASP A 38 -4.49 6.33 -4.89
CA ASP A 38 -5.12 6.54 -3.59
C ASP A 38 -6.02 7.77 -3.55
N ALA A 39 -5.96 8.63 -4.59
CA ALA A 39 -6.86 9.76 -4.72
C ALA A 39 -8.14 9.35 -5.46
N CYS A 40 -9.29 9.78 -4.93
CA CYS A 40 -10.56 9.53 -5.62
C CYS A 40 -10.60 10.35 -6.92
N PRO A 41 -10.87 9.73 -8.09
CA PRO A 41 -10.81 10.44 -9.37
C PRO A 41 -11.98 11.39 -9.62
N ILE A 42 -12.93 11.49 -8.68
CA ILE A 42 -14.08 12.40 -8.76
C ILE A 42 -13.84 13.68 -7.97
N CYS A 43 -13.34 13.57 -6.73
CA CYS A 43 -13.08 14.73 -5.87
C CYS A 43 -11.61 15.12 -5.80
N PHE A 44 -10.69 14.27 -6.29
CA PHE A 44 -9.24 14.43 -6.23
C PHE A 44 -8.66 14.49 -4.80
N ASP A 45 -9.46 14.20 -3.79
CA ASP A 45 -9.00 14.04 -2.41
C ASP A 45 -8.46 12.62 -2.20
N LEU A 46 -7.47 12.50 -1.32
CA LEU A 46 -7.00 11.20 -0.83
C LEU A 46 -8.14 10.44 -0.15
N ILE A 47 -8.24 9.14 -0.43
CA ILE A 47 -9.20 8.24 0.19
C ILE A 47 -8.78 8.01 1.64
N GLU A 48 -9.75 8.11 2.56
CA GLU A 48 -9.58 7.82 3.98
C GLU A 48 -9.03 6.41 4.21
N LEU A 49 -8.22 6.27 5.26
CA LEU A 49 -7.64 4.99 5.66
C LEU A 49 -8.51 4.34 6.75
N PRO A 50 -8.70 3.01 6.72
CA PRO A 50 -8.18 2.08 5.72
C PRO A 50 -8.98 2.14 4.39
N MET A 51 -8.29 2.15 3.25
CA MET A 51 -8.92 2.48 1.97
C MET A 51 -10.04 1.54 1.55
N ASN A 52 -9.91 0.25 1.84
CA ASN A 52 -10.91 -0.78 1.53
C ASN A 52 -12.26 -0.52 2.24
N GLU A 53 -12.26 0.08 3.43
CA GLU A 53 -13.49 0.44 4.15
C GLU A 53 -14.11 1.73 3.62
N HIS A 54 -13.28 2.64 3.09
CA HIS A 54 -13.70 3.98 2.66
C HIS A 54 -13.84 4.15 1.14
N SER A 55 -13.70 3.07 0.36
CA SER A 55 -13.80 3.10 -1.09
C SER A 55 -14.28 1.80 -1.74
N LYS A 56 -14.63 1.87 -3.03
CA LYS A 56 -14.92 0.71 -3.89
C LYS A 56 -14.18 0.83 -5.22
N VAL A 57 -13.51 -0.24 -5.65
CA VAL A 57 -12.98 -0.38 -7.03
C VAL A 57 -14.11 -0.83 -7.94
N ASN A 58 -14.17 -0.30 -9.15
CA ASN A 58 -15.23 -0.63 -10.10
C ASN A 58 -14.67 -1.34 -11.33
N ALA A 59 -15.10 -2.59 -11.55
CA ALA A 59 -14.68 -3.46 -12.65
C ALA A 59 -14.75 -2.79 -14.04
N CYS A 60 -15.77 -1.95 -14.27
CA CYS A 60 -15.98 -1.26 -15.53
C CYS A 60 -14.85 -0.28 -15.95
N CYS A 61 -14.03 0.21 -15.01
CA CYS A 61 -13.01 1.21 -15.29
C CYS A 61 -11.70 1.07 -14.51
N MET A 62 -11.62 0.13 -13.56
CA MET A 62 -10.49 -0.04 -12.63
C MET A 62 -10.18 1.24 -11.86
N LYS A 63 -11.22 1.96 -11.41
CA LYS A 63 -11.07 3.14 -10.58
C LYS A 63 -11.63 2.92 -9.20
N ARG A 64 -10.82 3.24 -8.20
CA ARG A 64 -11.19 3.29 -6.80
C ARG A 64 -11.90 4.62 -6.51
N MET A 65 -13.11 4.57 -6.00
CA MET A 65 -13.88 5.77 -5.66
C MET A 65 -14.20 5.79 -4.18
N CYS A 66 -14.05 6.95 -3.54
CA CYS A 66 -14.42 7.09 -2.13
C CYS A 66 -15.93 6.95 -1.93
N ASN A 67 -16.32 6.39 -0.79
CA ASN A 67 -17.72 6.18 -0.42
C ASN A 67 -18.54 7.47 -0.46
N GLY A 68 -17.92 8.61 -0.13
CA GLY A 68 -18.59 9.91 -0.20
C GLY A 68 -18.97 10.33 -1.62
N CYS A 69 -18.13 10.05 -2.63
CA CYS A 69 -18.45 10.33 -4.03
C CYS A 69 -19.50 9.34 -4.58
N ILE A 70 -19.41 8.07 -4.17
CA ILE A 70 -20.40 7.04 -4.50
C ILE A 70 -21.79 7.45 -3.94
N LEU A 71 -21.86 7.79 -2.66
CA LEU A 71 -23.10 8.24 -2.01
C LEU A 71 -23.68 9.52 -2.63
N ALA A 72 -22.81 10.48 -2.98
CA ALA A 72 -23.25 11.70 -3.66
C ALA A 72 -23.87 11.42 -5.04
N ALA A 73 -23.35 10.43 -5.77
CA ALA A 73 -23.90 10.01 -7.06
C ALA A 73 -25.25 9.27 -6.88
N GLN A 74 -25.35 8.37 -5.90
CA GLN A 74 -26.60 7.67 -5.57
C GLN A 74 -27.73 8.64 -5.21
N ARG A 75 -27.45 9.68 -4.41
CA ARG A 75 -28.41 10.75 -4.09
C ARG A 75 -28.91 11.53 -5.31
N ARG A 76 -28.21 11.45 -6.44
CA ARG A 76 -28.60 12.04 -7.73
C ARG A 76 -29.27 11.03 -8.67
N GLY A 77 -29.61 9.84 -8.16
CA GLY A 77 -30.29 8.78 -8.92
C GLY A 77 -29.35 7.90 -9.76
N MET A 78 -28.04 7.88 -9.48
CA MET A 78 -27.06 7.08 -10.22
C MET A 78 -26.78 5.74 -9.52
N ASN A 79 -27.82 4.98 -9.18
CA ASN A 79 -27.68 3.76 -8.36
C ASN A 79 -27.10 2.56 -9.14
N GLU A 80 -27.46 2.41 -10.41
CA GLU A 80 -27.10 1.26 -11.25
C GLU A 80 -25.98 1.59 -12.25
N ARG A 81 -25.21 2.66 -11.99
CA ARG A 81 -24.20 3.17 -12.91
C ARG A 81 -22.96 3.58 -12.16
N CYS A 82 -21.81 3.27 -12.73
CA CYS A 82 -20.53 3.74 -12.21
C CYS A 82 -20.54 5.29 -12.11
N PRO A 83 -20.30 5.86 -10.91
CA PRO A 83 -20.22 7.31 -10.73
C PRO A 83 -19.15 7.99 -11.60
N PHE A 84 -18.09 7.26 -11.97
CA PHE A 84 -17.00 7.75 -12.80
C PHE A 84 -17.29 7.61 -14.30
N CYS A 85 -17.37 6.38 -14.83
CA CYS A 85 -17.45 6.14 -16.27
C CYS A 85 -18.87 5.99 -16.83
N ARG A 86 -19.90 6.03 -15.97
CA ARG A 86 -21.33 5.93 -16.31
C ARG A 86 -21.81 4.60 -16.91
N THR A 87 -20.92 3.62 -17.04
CA THR A 87 -21.25 2.24 -17.44
C THR A 87 -22.29 1.67 -16.46
N PRO A 88 -23.38 1.06 -16.96
CA PRO A 88 -24.29 0.29 -16.12
C PRO A 88 -23.52 -0.77 -15.35
N LEU A 89 -23.77 -0.90 -14.06
CA LEU A 89 -23.14 -1.93 -13.23
C LEU A 89 -24.02 -3.19 -13.26
N PRO A 90 -23.42 -4.38 -13.21
CA PRO A 90 -24.18 -5.62 -13.04
C PRO A 90 -24.84 -5.63 -11.66
N ASP A 91 -25.86 -6.49 -11.51
CA ASP A 91 -26.37 -6.84 -10.18
C ASP A 91 -25.24 -7.55 -9.39
N ASP A 92 -25.26 -7.45 -8.06
CA ASP A 92 -24.16 -7.89 -7.19
C ASP A 92 -23.84 -9.40 -7.30
N ASP A 93 -24.71 -10.21 -7.93
CA ASP A 93 -24.55 -11.67 -8.09
C ASP A 93 -24.30 -12.09 -9.58
N ASP A 94 -23.94 -11.16 -10.47
CA ASP A 94 -23.66 -11.45 -11.89
C ASP A 94 -22.14 -11.46 -12.19
N ASP A 95 -21.52 -12.54 -11.71
CA ASP A 95 -20.11 -12.89 -11.93
C ASP A 95 -19.68 -12.80 -13.39
N ALA A 96 -20.54 -13.26 -14.31
CA ALA A 96 -20.23 -13.32 -15.73
C ALA A 96 -20.10 -11.93 -16.35
N SER A 97 -20.99 -11.01 -15.96
CA SER A 97 -20.92 -9.61 -16.41
C SER A 97 -19.73 -8.89 -15.79
N GLU A 98 -19.43 -9.12 -14.51
CA GLU A 98 -18.26 -8.53 -13.85
C GLU A 98 -16.95 -9.00 -14.51
N LEU A 99 -16.77 -10.31 -14.69
CA LEU A 99 -15.62 -10.89 -15.38
C LEU A 99 -15.48 -10.34 -16.81
N ALA A 100 -16.59 -10.19 -17.54
CA ALA A 100 -16.56 -9.59 -18.88
C ALA A 100 -16.09 -8.13 -18.87
N MET A 101 -16.41 -7.36 -17.83
CA MET A 101 -15.89 -5.99 -17.66
C MET A 101 -14.39 -5.98 -17.38
N ILE A 102 -13.92 -6.85 -16.48
CA ILE A 102 -12.49 -7.02 -16.16
C ILE A 102 -11.73 -7.41 -17.44
N GLN A 103 -12.19 -8.45 -18.16
CA GLN A 103 -11.55 -8.91 -19.38
C GLN A 103 -11.49 -7.82 -20.47
N LYS A 104 -12.50 -6.96 -20.55
CA LYS A 104 -12.49 -5.82 -21.47
C LYS A 104 -11.40 -4.79 -21.13
N ARG A 105 -11.02 -4.64 -19.86
CA ARG A 105 -9.91 -3.78 -19.41
C ARG A 105 -8.57 -4.46 -19.60
N VAL A 106 -8.48 -5.77 -19.30
CA VAL A 106 -7.31 -6.61 -19.61
C VAL A 106 -6.95 -6.54 -21.09
N ASN A 107 -7.93 -6.67 -21.98
CA ASN A 107 -7.72 -6.57 -23.43
C ASN A 107 -7.21 -5.19 -23.90
N LYS A 108 -7.22 -4.18 -23.02
CA LYS A 108 -6.69 -2.84 -23.26
C LYS A 108 -5.34 -2.60 -22.58
N GLY A 109 -4.76 -3.62 -21.93
CA GLY A 109 -3.49 -3.50 -21.22
C GLY A 109 -3.60 -2.69 -19.92
N ASP A 110 -4.76 -2.70 -19.27
CA ASP A 110 -4.94 -2.04 -17.97
C ASP A 110 -4.28 -2.90 -16.88
N ALA A 111 -3.16 -2.42 -16.33
CA ALA A 111 -2.35 -3.16 -15.35
C ALA A 111 -3.17 -3.59 -14.12
N GLU A 112 -4.03 -2.72 -13.61
CA GLU A 112 -4.87 -3.01 -12.45
C GLU A 112 -5.95 -4.04 -12.77
N ALA A 113 -6.47 -4.08 -14.00
CA ALA A 113 -7.40 -5.13 -14.41
C ALA A 113 -6.71 -6.49 -14.57
N ILE A 114 -5.45 -6.49 -15.00
CA ILE A 114 -4.66 -7.71 -15.14
C ILE A 114 -4.35 -8.27 -13.75
N ALA A 115 -3.97 -7.40 -12.80
CA ALA A 115 -3.82 -7.78 -11.40
C ALA A 115 -5.12 -8.30 -10.80
N ASP A 116 -6.24 -7.60 -11.00
CA ASP A 116 -7.57 -8.03 -10.55
C ASP A 116 -7.96 -9.40 -11.13
N LEU A 117 -7.75 -9.63 -12.44
CA LEU A 117 -7.98 -10.95 -13.05
C LEU A 117 -7.08 -12.04 -12.44
N ALA A 118 -5.84 -11.71 -12.08
CA ALA A 118 -4.95 -12.64 -11.40
C ALA A 118 -5.52 -13.07 -10.03
N HIS A 119 -6.04 -12.12 -9.24
CA HIS A 119 -6.76 -12.41 -7.99
C HIS A 119 -7.93 -13.37 -8.23
N GLN A 120 -8.75 -13.11 -9.26
CA GLN A 120 -9.90 -13.97 -9.57
C GLN A 120 -9.47 -15.42 -9.91
N TYR A 121 -8.37 -15.59 -10.64
CA TYR A 121 -7.79 -16.93 -10.88
C TYR A 121 -7.18 -17.54 -9.62
N PHE A 122 -6.57 -16.73 -8.75
CA PHE A 122 -5.95 -17.24 -7.52
C PHE A 122 -7.01 -17.77 -6.54
N ASP A 123 -8.14 -17.10 -6.41
CA ASP A 123 -9.22 -17.48 -5.49
C ASP A 123 -10.22 -18.47 -6.12
N GLY A 124 -10.38 -18.42 -7.45
CA GLY A 124 -11.39 -19.20 -8.16
C GLY A 124 -12.77 -18.55 -8.09
N ASP A 125 -12.79 -17.22 -8.17
CA ASP A 125 -13.98 -16.38 -8.09
C ASP A 125 -14.54 -16.04 -9.49
N LEU A 126 -15.69 -15.39 -9.54
CA LEU A 126 -16.41 -15.03 -10.78
C LEU A 126 -16.66 -16.22 -11.73
N GLY A 127 -16.87 -17.41 -11.17
CA GLY A 127 -17.05 -18.65 -11.89
C GLY A 127 -15.79 -19.21 -12.56
N LEU A 128 -14.60 -18.68 -12.26
CA LEU A 128 -13.32 -19.23 -12.71
C LEU A 128 -12.91 -20.43 -11.85
N GLN A 129 -12.17 -21.36 -12.46
CA GLN A 129 -11.48 -22.37 -11.68
C GLN A 129 -10.18 -21.79 -11.13
N LYS A 130 -9.92 -22.06 -9.85
CA LYS A 130 -8.65 -21.69 -9.21
C LYS A 130 -7.45 -22.21 -10.01
N ASP A 131 -6.58 -21.30 -10.42
CA ASP A 131 -5.37 -21.55 -11.21
C ASP A 131 -4.23 -20.62 -10.76
N VAL A 132 -3.45 -21.08 -9.79
CA VAL A 132 -2.35 -20.30 -9.19
C VAL A 132 -1.24 -19.98 -10.21
N PRO A 133 -0.74 -20.93 -11.04
CA PRO A 133 0.23 -20.60 -12.08
C PRO A 133 -0.25 -19.49 -13.00
N ARG A 134 -1.53 -19.52 -13.42
CA ARG A 134 -2.11 -18.47 -14.25
C ARG A 134 -2.16 -17.12 -13.54
N ALA A 135 -2.52 -17.09 -12.26
CA ALA A 135 -2.49 -15.88 -11.46
C ALA A 135 -1.08 -15.26 -11.39
N ILE A 136 -0.05 -16.07 -11.15
CA ILE A 136 1.34 -15.60 -11.10
C ILE A 136 1.80 -15.02 -12.45
N GLU A 137 1.43 -15.62 -13.57
CA GLU A 137 1.71 -15.07 -14.90
C GLU A 137 1.08 -13.68 -15.07
N LEU A 138 -0.20 -13.55 -14.72
CA LEU A 138 -0.94 -12.30 -14.85
C LEU A 138 -0.43 -11.21 -13.91
N TRP A 139 -0.16 -11.51 -12.64
CA TRP A 139 0.49 -10.54 -11.76
C TRP A 139 1.87 -10.14 -12.27
N THR A 140 2.64 -11.07 -12.85
CA THR A 140 3.94 -10.72 -13.46
C THR A 140 3.75 -9.71 -14.60
N GLU A 141 2.79 -9.94 -15.49
CA GLU A 141 2.44 -8.99 -16.57
C GLU A 141 1.98 -7.63 -16.01
N ALA A 142 1.11 -7.63 -15.00
CA ALA A 142 0.63 -6.40 -14.36
C ALA A 142 1.75 -5.61 -13.68
N ALA A 143 2.69 -6.29 -13.01
CA ALA A 143 3.86 -5.69 -12.38
C ALA A 143 4.79 -5.05 -13.42
N GLU A 144 5.02 -5.72 -14.57
CA GLU A 144 5.78 -5.14 -15.69
C GLU A 144 5.12 -3.89 -16.28
N LEU A 145 3.79 -3.78 -16.18
CA LEU A 145 3.02 -2.60 -16.56
C LEU A 145 2.91 -1.55 -15.44
N GLY A 146 3.53 -1.80 -14.28
CA GLY A 146 3.63 -0.85 -13.17
C GLY A 146 2.55 -0.96 -12.10
N SER A 147 1.80 -2.06 -12.04
CA SER A 147 0.85 -2.28 -10.95
C SER A 147 1.56 -2.54 -9.62
N LEU A 148 1.26 -1.70 -8.61
CA LEU A 148 1.81 -1.83 -7.26
C LEU A 148 1.24 -3.04 -6.54
N ASP A 149 -0.06 -3.24 -6.69
CA ASP A 149 -0.80 -4.38 -6.13
C ASP A 149 -0.22 -5.70 -6.64
N ALA A 150 0.06 -5.80 -7.95
CA ALA A 150 0.69 -6.99 -8.51
C ALA A 150 2.11 -7.23 -7.97
N HIS A 151 2.91 -6.18 -7.76
CA HIS A 151 4.20 -6.32 -7.10
C HIS A 151 4.05 -6.78 -5.64
N HIS A 152 3.10 -6.23 -4.89
CA HIS A 152 2.82 -6.66 -3.52
C HIS A 152 2.46 -8.14 -3.48
N GLU A 153 1.52 -8.57 -4.31
CA GLU A 153 1.04 -9.95 -4.36
C GLU A 153 2.13 -10.94 -4.75
N LEU A 154 2.94 -10.64 -5.77
CA LEU A 154 4.09 -11.48 -6.11
C LEU A 154 5.10 -11.54 -4.96
N GLY A 155 5.25 -10.43 -4.23
CA GLY A 155 6.05 -10.38 -3.02
C GLY A 155 5.63 -11.42 -2.00
N ASP A 156 4.35 -11.39 -1.62
CA ASP A 156 3.74 -12.32 -0.66
C ASP A 156 3.81 -13.77 -1.18
N ARG A 157 3.41 -14.02 -2.43
CA ARG A 157 3.38 -15.39 -2.99
C ARG A 157 4.75 -16.03 -3.05
N TYR A 158 5.79 -15.31 -3.50
CA TYR A 158 7.14 -15.86 -3.55
C TYR A 158 7.77 -15.97 -2.16
N TYR A 159 7.49 -15.04 -1.25
CA TYR A 159 8.11 -15.07 0.07
C TYR A 159 7.57 -16.20 0.96
N PHE A 160 6.27 -16.49 0.89
CA PHE A 160 5.63 -17.54 1.69
C PHE A 160 5.48 -18.89 0.96
N GLY A 161 5.64 -18.92 -0.36
CA GLY A 161 5.48 -20.14 -1.17
C GLY A 161 4.02 -20.59 -1.31
N ASP A 162 3.08 -19.64 -1.34
CA ASP A 162 1.65 -19.91 -1.38
C ASP A 162 1.20 -20.41 -2.77
N GLY A 163 1.22 -21.73 -2.94
CA GLY A 163 0.85 -22.40 -4.20
C GLY A 163 1.95 -22.39 -5.27
N ILE A 164 3.14 -21.90 -4.93
CA ILE A 164 4.37 -21.94 -5.75
C ILE A 164 5.60 -22.28 -4.90
N GLU A 165 6.74 -22.54 -5.54
CA GLU A 165 8.00 -22.71 -4.82
C GLU A 165 8.41 -21.41 -4.12
N GLU A 166 8.77 -21.51 -2.84
CA GLU A 166 9.27 -20.38 -2.06
C GLU A 166 10.56 -19.82 -2.67
N ASP A 167 10.58 -18.52 -2.93
CA ASP A 167 11.78 -17.75 -3.28
C ASP A 167 11.73 -16.40 -2.57
N LYS A 168 12.22 -16.39 -1.32
CA LYS A 168 12.27 -15.17 -0.50
C LYS A 168 13.00 -14.01 -1.16
N LYS A 169 14.04 -14.28 -1.95
CA LYS A 169 14.80 -13.20 -2.62
C LYS A 169 13.94 -12.55 -3.69
N LYS A 170 13.20 -13.35 -4.45
CA LYS A 170 12.26 -12.84 -5.45
C LYS A 170 11.07 -12.12 -4.80
N GLY A 171 10.54 -12.64 -3.69
CA GLY A 171 9.50 -11.98 -2.91
C GLY A 171 9.94 -10.59 -2.43
N ILE A 172 11.09 -10.51 -1.75
CA ILE A 172 11.70 -9.24 -1.32
C ILE A 172 11.93 -8.29 -2.49
N TYR A 173 12.38 -8.79 -3.65
CA TYR A 173 12.56 -7.95 -4.83
C TYR A 173 11.27 -7.26 -5.26
N HIS A 174 10.14 -7.97 -5.31
CA HIS A 174 8.86 -7.38 -5.69
C HIS A 174 8.34 -6.40 -4.64
N TRP A 175 8.43 -6.73 -3.35
CA TRP A 175 8.09 -5.77 -2.27
C TRP A 175 8.96 -4.50 -2.34
N VAL A 176 10.24 -4.60 -2.68
CA VAL A 176 11.09 -3.42 -2.87
C VAL A 176 10.58 -2.53 -4.00
N GLN A 177 10.16 -3.10 -5.14
CA GLN A 177 9.62 -2.30 -6.25
C GLN A 177 8.34 -1.56 -5.82
N ALA A 178 7.40 -2.26 -5.18
CA ALA A 178 6.15 -1.67 -4.68
C ALA A 178 6.42 -0.59 -3.60
N ALA A 179 7.29 -0.89 -2.64
CA ALA A 179 7.66 0.02 -1.56
C ALA A 179 8.33 1.30 -2.05
N MET A 180 9.14 1.24 -3.12
CA MET A 180 9.77 2.42 -3.71
C MET A 180 8.76 3.36 -4.39
N LEU A 181 7.60 2.83 -4.78
CA LEU A 181 6.52 3.56 -5.43
C LEU A 181 5.39 3.95 -4.45
N GLY A 182 5.59 3.73 -3.15
CA GLY A 182 4.68 4.21 -2.10
C GLY A 182 3.64 3.20 -1.63
N GLU A 183 3.78 1.92 -1.96
CA GLU A 183 2.93 0.86 -1.41
C GLU A 183 3.37 0.54 0.03
N SER A 184 2.50 0.85 0.99
CA SER A 184 2.82 0.83 2.42
C SER A 184 2.91 -0.57 3.01
N GLU A 185 2.09 -1.51 2.55
CA GLU A 185 2.09 -2.88 3.07
C GLU A 185 3.37 -3.62 2.68
N SER A 186 3.85 -3.47 1.44
CA SER A 186 5.16 -3.96 1.00
C SER A 186 6.29 -3.31 1.79
N ARG A 187 6.16 -2.01 2.12
CA ARG A 187 7.14 -1.34 3.00
C ARG A 187 7.13 -1.96 4.40
N HIS A 188 5.95 -2.31 4.91
CA HIS A 188 5.77 -3.01 6.18
C HIS A 188 6.43 -4.39 6.15
N ARG A 189 6.19 -5.19 5.09
CA ARG A 189 6.81 -6.51 4.87
C ARG A 189 8.33 -6.45 4.89
N LEU A 190 8.95 -5.43 4.28
CA LEU A 190 10.40 -5.22 4.37
C LEU A 190 10.88 -4.93 5.79
N GLY A 191 10.06 -4.27 6.61
CA GLY A 191 10.31 -4.08 8.03
C GLY A 191 10.30 -5.41 8.80
N GLU A 192 9.32 -6.27 8.54
CA GLU A 192 9.25 -7.63 9.12
C GLU A 192 10.49 -8.45 8.76
N VAL A 193 10.91 -8.42 7.50
CA VAL A 193 12.13 -9.12 7.03
C VAL A 193 13.37 -8.64 7.77
N GLU A 194 13.57 -7.32 7.90
CA GLU A 194 14.72 -6.75 8.62
C GLU A 194 14.65 -7.07 10.13
N TYR A 195 13.45 -7.13 10.70
CA TYR A 195 13.24 -7.51 12.10
C TYR A 195 13.65 -8.97 12.34
N ASP A 196 13.18 -9.90 11.52
CA ASP A 196 13.43 -11.34 11.64
C ASP A 196 14.92 -11.69 11.57
N ILE A 197 15.70 -10.94 10.77
CA ILE A 197 17.15 -11.13 10.67
C ILE A 197 17.95 -10.33 11.73
N GLY A 198 17.26 -9.64 12.64
CA GLY A 198 17.85 -8.91 13.77
C GLY A 198 18.33 -7.49 13.46
N ASN A 199 18.00 -6.94 12.29
CA ASN A 199 18.34 -5.57 11.88
C ASN A 199 17.29 -4.56 12.37
N TYR A 200 17.06 -4.52 13.67
CA TYR A 200 16.01 -3.72 14.32
C TYR A 200 15.99 -2.24 13.93
N GLN A 201 17.16 -1.61 13.76
CA GLN A 201 17.21 -0.21 13.33
C GLN A 201 16.64 -0.01 11.93
N ARG A 202 16.87 -0.95 11.01
CA ARG A 202 16.33 -0.90 9.65
C ARG A 202 14.84 -1.21 9.64
N ALA A 203 14.41 -2.20 10.42
CA ALA A 203 13.00 -2.51 10.61
C ALA A 203 12.21 -1.26 11.03
N VAL A 204 12.67 -0.55 12.07
CA VAL A 204 12.06 0.72 12.50
C VAL A 204 12.03 1.75 11.37
N GLN A 205 13.09 1.89 10.57
CA GLN A 205 13.08 2.85 9.47
C GLN A 205 12.05 2.49 8.38
N HIS A 206 11.90 1.21 8.05
CA HIS A 206 10.87 0.75 7.11
C HIS A 206 9.47 1.04 7.65
N TRP A 207 9.20 0.65 8.89
CA TRP A 207 7.91 0.88 9.54
C TRP A 207 7.62 2.36 9.76
N MET A 208 8.61 3.22 9.98
CA MET A 208 8.38 4.67 10.11
C MET A 208 7.88 5.28 8.78
N ILE A 209 8.45 4.83 7.66
CA ILE A 209 8.02 5.27 6.32
C ILE A 209 6.60 4.75 6.04
N SER A 210 6.33 3.48 6.33
CA SER A 210 5.00 2.89 6.14
C SER A 210 3.93 3.55 7.03
N ALA A 211 4.22 3.74 8.32
CA ALA A 211 3.33 4.42 9.26
C ALA A 211 3.05 5.87 8.84
N LYS A 212 4.03 6.58 8.26
CA LYS A 212 3.84 7.92 7.69
C LYS A 212 2.91 7.93 6.47
N MET A 213 2.76 6.81 5.77
CA MET A 213 1.76 6.65 4.72
C MET A 213 0.39 6.22 5.27
N GLY A 214 0.32 5.94 6.58
CA GLY A 214 -0.89 5.67 7.33
C GLY A 214 -1.17 4.18 7.56
N ASP A 215 -0.15 3.34 7.45
CA ASP A 215 -0.20 1.93 7.85
C ASP A 215 -0.20 1.80 9.38
N GLU A 216 -1.29 1.29 9.95
CA GLU A 216 -1.45 1.17 11.40
C GLU A 216 -0.61 0.02 11.97
N ASP A 217 -0.44 -1.05 11.21
CA ASP A 217 0.32 -2.23 11.65
C ASP A 217 1.80 -1.87 11.88
N SER A 218 2.41 -1.13 10.95
CA SER A 218 3.77 -0.58 11.13
C SER A 218 3.89 0.32 12.36
N LEU A 219 2.87 1.13 12.67
CA LEU A 219 2.87 1.95 13.89
C LEU A 219 2.82 1.06 15.15
N ASN A 220 2.03 -0.01 15.12
CA ASN A 220 1.92 -0.97 16.21
C ASN A 220 3.23 -1.75 16.41
N GLU A 221 3.91 -2.14 15.34
CA GLU A 221 5.23 -2.79 15.42
C GLU A 221 6.26 -1.87 16.09
N ILE A 222 6.33 -0.59 15.71
CA ILE A 222 7.24 0.38 16.36
C ILE A 222 6.90 0.57 17.84
N LYS A 223 5.61 0.57 18.19
CA LYS A 223 5.15 0.66 19.58
C LYS A 223 5.62 -0.54 20.39
N ASP A 224 5.55 -1.74 19.84
CA ASP A 224 5.97 -2.96 20.51
C ASP A 224 7.50 -3.02 20.64
N MET A 225 8.25 -2.66 19.59
CA MET A 225 9.69 -2.46 19.68
C MET A 225 10.11 -1.42 20.73
N PHE A 226 9.32 -0.35 20.92
CA PHE A 226 9.59 0.64 21.96
C PHE A 226 9.41 0.06 23.36
N LYS A 227 8.38 -0.78 23.59
CA LYS A 227 8.18 -1.47 24.87
C LYS A 227 9.34 -2.42 25.18
N ASP A 228 9.87 -3.08 24.16
CA ASP A 228 10.98 -4.02 24.27
C ASP A 228 12.35 -3.34 24.35
N GLY A 229 12.40 -2.00 24.22
CA GLY A 229 13.64 -1.22 24.26
C GLY A 229 14.48 -1.29 22.99
N LEU A 230 13.92 -1.83 21.90
CA LEU A 230 14.54 -1.92 20.57
C LEU A 230 14.36 -0.65 19.74
N ALA A 231 13.30 0.12 20.00
CA ALA A 231 13.07 1.44 19.43
C ALA A 231 13.17 2.53 20.51
N THR A 232 13.60 3.73 20.10
CA THR A 232 13.66 4.89 20.99
C THR A 232 12.31 5.58 21.14
N LYS A 233 12.13 6.30 22.25
CA LYS A 233 10.96 7.16 22.46
C LYS A 233 10.78 8.19 21.33
N ALA A 234 11.88 8.69 20.77
CA ALA A 234 11.85 9.65 19.67
C ALA A 234 11.30 9.02 18.39
N GLN A 235 11.77 7.83 18.02
CA GLN A 235 11.27 7.08 16.86
C GLN A 235 9.78 6.78 16.97
N TYR A 236 9.33 6.31 18.14
CA TYR A 236 7.90 6.05 18.33
C TYR A 236 7.05 7.33 18.26
N ALA A 237 7.51 8.43 18.85
CA ALA A 237 6.81 9.71 18.76
C ALA A 237 6.75 10.25 17.33
N GLU A 238 7.81 10.09 16.55
CA GLU A 238 7.85 10.48 15.14
C GLU A 238 6.90 9.63 14.28
N ALA A 239 6.90 8.31 14.47
CA ALA A 239 5.97 7.40 13.78
C ALA A 239 4.50 7.74 14.09
N LEU A 240 4.18 8.00 15.37
CA LEU A 240 2.85 8.44 15.79
C LEU A 240 2.41 9.75 15.12
N LEU A 241 3.33 10.69 14.98
CA LEU A 241 3.05 11.96 14.32
C LEU A 241 2.82 11.77 12.82
N GLY A 242 3.70 11.02 12.14
CA GLY A 242 3.55 10.72 10.71
C GLY A 242 2.24 10.01 10.39
N TYR A 243 1.87 9.00 11.18
CA TYR A 243 0.59 8.31 11.02
C TYR A 243 -0.61 9.23 11.25
N ARG A 244 -0.56 10.08 12.28
CA ARG A 244 -1.61 11.08 12.51
C ARG A 244 -1.76 12.03 11.33
N ASP A 245 -0.64 12.52 10.80
CA ASP A 245 -0.64 13.44 9.66
C ASP A 245 -1.24 12.76 8.41
N ALA A 246 -0.95 11.48 8.18
CA ALA A 246 -1.58 10.69 7.10
C ALA A 246 -3.10 10.60 7.28
N VAL A 247 -3.56 10.22 8.47
CA VAL A 247 -5.00 10.08 8.78
C VAL A 247 -5.71 11.43 8.74
N GLU A 248 -5.11 12.51 9.22
CA GLU A 248 -5.71 13.85 9.17
C GLU A 248 -5.65 14.48 7.77
N GLY A 249 -4.63 14.12 6.99
CA GLY A 249 -4.47 14.50 5.59
C GLY A 249 -5.58 13.97 4.68
N THR A 250 -6.25 12.88 5.04
CA THR A 250 -7.40 12.34 4.29
C THR A 250 -8.74 13.00 4.63
N LYS A 251 -8.86 13.65 5.80
CA LYS A 251 -10.13 14.25 6.25
C LYS A 251 -10.53 15.42 5.38
N ARG A 252 -11.83 15.52 5.09
CA ARG A 252 -12.40 16.62 4.29
C ARG A 252 -12.18 17.97 4.98
N PRO A 253 -12.06 19.08 4.24
CA PRO A 253 -11.95 20.42 4.83
C PRO A 253 -13.07 20.77 5.81
N SER A 254 -14.28 20.23 5.63
CA SER A 254 -15.42 20.42 6.54
C SER A 254 -15.26 19.72 7.90
N GLU A 255 -14.53 18.61 7.93
CA GLU A 255 -14.31 17.81 9.15
C GLU A 255 -13.10 18.31 9.93
N ARG A 256 -12.08 18.83 9.23
CA ARG A 256 -10.95 19.55 9.84
C ARG A 256 -11.45 20.76 10.65
N LYS A 257 -12.35 21.55 10.06
CA LYS A 257 -12.96 22.73 10.71
C LYS A 257 -13.82 22.39 11.94
N ARG A 258 -14.44 21.21 11.97
CA ARG A 258 -15.24 20.76 13.13
C ARG A 258 -14.35 20.50 14.35
N LYS A 259 -13.20 19.85 14.17
CA LYS A 259 -12.20 19.67 15.23
C LYS A 259 -11.61 21.01 15.72
N ASP A 260 -11.34 21.96 14.82
CA ASP A 260 -10.81 23.28 15.21
C ASP A 260 -11.81 24.11 16.03
N LEU A 261 -13.12 23.88 15.81
CA LEU A 261 -14.20 24.47 16.60
C LEU A 261 -14.35 23.75 17.94
N ASP A 262 -14.35 22.42 17.96
CA ASP A 262 -14.42 21.62 19.20
C ASP A 262 -13.18 21.82 20.11
N PHE A 263 -12.01 22.10 19.54
CA PHE A 263 -10.80 22.44 20.29
C PHE A 263 -10.85 23.86 20.89
N LYS A 264 -11.49 24.82 20.21
CA LYS A 264 -11.71 26.17 20.75
C LYS A 264 -12.78 26.17 21.84
N ASP A 265 -13.81 25.34 21.70
CA ASP A 265 -14.86 25.24 22.71
C ASP A 265 -14.37 24.51 23.97
N SER A 266 -13.49 23.51 23.85
CA SER A 266 -12.86 22.85 25.01
C SER A 266 -11.78 23.69 25.71
N ALA A 267 -11.11 24.59 24.99
CA ALA A 267 -10.20 25.58 25.60
C ALA A 267 -10.92 26.75 26.29
N SER A 268 -12.24 26.92 26.05
CA SER A 268 -13.04 27.97 26.69
C SER A 268 -13.68 27.57 28.02
N VAL A 269 -13.54 26.30 28.44
CA VAL A 269 -14.22 25.75 29.64
C VAL A 269 -13.31 25.68 30.88
N THR A 270 -12.03 26.05 30.79
CA THR A 270 -11.11 26.02 31.97
C THR A 270 -10.84 27.37 32.65
N ASP A 271 -11.34 28.50 32.14
CA ASP A 271 -11.11 29.83 32.75
C ASP A 271 -12.33 30.34 33.54
N GLY A 272 -12.79 29.57 34.53
CA GLY A 272 -14.01 29.92 35.28
C GLY A 272 -14.09 29.55 36.75
N TYR A 273 -13.01 29.08 37.39
CA TYR A 273 -13.04 28.74 38.82
C TYR A 273 -11.71 29.06 39.52
N PHE A 274 -11.42 30.35 39.69
CA PHE A 274 -10.65 30.89 40.81
C PHE A 274 -10.99 32.37 40.93
N ASP A 275 -12.02 32.68 41.72
CA ASP A 275 -12.16 33.94 42.49
C ASP A 275 -13.43 33.87 43.35
N ASN A 276 -13.26 33.35 44.57
CA ASN A 276 -13.81 33.83 45.85
C ASN A 276 -13.48 32.86 46.99
#